data_AF-A0AAW6T4N1-F1
#
_entry.id   AF-A0AAW6T4N1-F1
#
_cell.length_a   1.000
_cell.length_b   1.000
_cell.length_c   1.000
_cell.angle_alpha   90.00
_cell.angle_beta   90.00
_cell.angle_gamma   90.00
#
_symmetry.space_group_name_H-M   'P 1'
#
loop_
_entity.id
_entity.type
_entity.pdbx_description
1 polymer ?
#
loop_
_entity_poly.entity_id
_entity_poly.type
_entity_poly.pdbx_seq_one_letter_code
_entity_poly.pdbx_strand_id
1 'polypeptide(L)'
;MKENGYIFGFGGFKQSEQLAELLTELNIKRTTFHGLRDTHASFLFAKDIDIAYVSKRLGHINIQTTQNYYLELMLEKKHQQDADALNLLSSL
;
A
#
# COMPACT_ATOMS: atom_id res chain seq x y z
N MET A 1 9.13 25.61 -0.99
CA MET A 1 9.53 25.16 -2.34
C MET A 1 10.91 25.73 -2.62
N LYS A 2 11.80 24.96 -3.26
CA LYS A 2 13.10 25.49 -3.71
C LYS A 2 12.90 26.38 -4.93
N GLU A 3 13.90 27.20 -5.27
CA GLU A 3 13.82 28.12 -6.43
C GLU A 3 13.51 27.41 -7.75
N ASN A 4 13.86 26.12 -7.88
CA ASN A 4 13.57 25.29 -9.03
C ASN A 4 12.17 24.64 -9.03
N GLY A 5 11.29 24.99 -8.08
CA GLY A 5 9.92 24.47 -7.98
C GLY A 5 9.79 23.07 -7.38
N TYR A 6 10.90 22.36 -7.14
CA TYR A 6 10.87 21.04 -6.51
C TYR A 6 10.80 21.14 -4.98
N ILE A 7 10.05 20.24 -4.36
CA ILE A 7 10.02 20.08 -2.89
C ILE A 7 11.30 19.39 -2.42
N PHE A 8 11.71 18.32 -3.10
CA PHE A 8 12.93 17.58 -2.80
C PHE A 8 14.12 18.08 -3.65
N GLY A 9 15.33 17.98 -3.11
CA GLY A 9 16.53 18.20 -3.91
C GLY A 9 16.70 17.09 -4.96
N PHE A 10 17.26 17.44 -6.11
CA PHE A 10 17.51 16.48 -7.19
C PHE A 10 18.45 15.34 -6.78
N GLY A 11 19.53 15.67 -6.05
CA GLY A 11 20.41 14.68 -5.39
C GLY A 11 20.99 13.59 -6.31
N GLY A 12 20.97 13.80 -7.63
CA GLY A 12 21.40 12.80 -8.62
C GLY A 12 20.47 11.59 -8.76
N PHE A 13 19.21 11.68 -8.34
CA PHE A 13 18.27 10.54 -8.31
C PHE A 13 18.76 9.32 -7.48
N LYS A 14 19.50 9.59 -6.40
CA LYS A 14 20.07 8.55 -5.52
C LYS A 14 19.14 8.09 -4.38
N GLN A 15 17.86 8.44 -4.41
CA GLN A 15 16.95 8.20 -3.29
C GLN A 15 16.84 6.70 -2.94
N SER A 16 16.88 5.81 -3.94
CA SER A 16 16.84 4.36 -3.70
C SER A 16 18.10 3.84 -3.01
N GLU A 17 19.26 4.40 -3.32
CA GLU A 17 20.54 4.10 -2.68
C GLU A 17 20.53 4.61 -1.23
N GLN A 18 20.12 5.86 -1.04
CA GLN A 18 19.96 6.47 0.29
C GLN A 18 18.97 5.70 1.17
N LEU A 19 17.88 5.20 0.60
CA LEU A 19 16.94 4.34 1.32
C LEU A 19 17.60 3.02 1.74
N ALA A 20 18.38 2.40 0.86
CA ALA A 20 19.07 1.16 1.17
C ALA A 20 20.09 1.34 2.31
N GLU A 21 20.90 2.41 2.27
CA GLU A 21 21.85 2.78 3.32
C GLU A 21 21.13 2.99 4.66
N LEU A 22 20.07 3.80 4.67
CA LEU A 22 19.28 4.07 5.87
C LEU A 22 18.69 2.80 6.49
N LEU A 23 18.15 1.88 5.67
CA LEU A 23 17.61 0.62 6.17
C LEU A 23 18.70 -0.25 6.81
N THR A 24 19.92 -0.26 6.25
CA THR A 24 21.07 -0.93 6.85
C THR A 24 21.47 -0.31 8.17
N GLU A 25 21.57 1.02 8.25
CA GLU A 25 21.89 1.74 9.49
C GLU A 25 20.86 1.47 10.61
N LEU A 26 19.58 1.37 10.25
CA LEU A 26 18.50 1.09 11.19
C LEU A 26 18.29 -0.41 11.48
N ASN A 27 19.10 -1.29 10.87
CA ASN A 27 18.96 -2.75 10.96
C ASN A 27 17.54 -3.26 10.58
N ILE A 28 16.94 -2.64 9.56
CA ILE A 28 15.64 -3.04 9.02
C ILE A 28 15.85 -3.90 7.78
N LYS A 29 15.01 -4.93 7.60
CA LYS A 29 15.04 -5.76 6.38
C LYS A 29 14.92 -4.88 5.14
N ARG A 30 15.82 -5.11 4.18
CA ARG A 30 15.86 -4.36 2.92
C ARG A 30 14.48 -4.34 2.23
N THR A 31 14.06 -3.15 1.82
CA THR A 31 12.84 -2.91 1.05
C THR A 31 13.11 -1.81 0.00
N THR A 32 12.11 -1.49 -0.80
CA THR A 32 12.15 -0.45 -1.83
C THR A 32 11.03 0.56 -1.60
N PHE A 33 11.03 1.69 -2.32
CA PHE A 33 9.87 2.60 -2.29
C PHE A 33 8.56 1.91 -2.70
N HIS A 34 8.62 0.92 -3.60
CA HIS A 34 7.46 0.10 -3.93
C HIS A 34 7.04 -0.76 -2.74
N GLY A 35 7.99 -1.44 -2.08
CA GLY A 35 7.69 -2.22 -0.86
C GLY A 35 7.17 -1.37 0.31
N LEU A 36 7.60 -0.11 0.42
CA LEU A 36 7.05 0.84 1.39
C LEU A 36 5.61 1.25 1.03
N ARG A 37 5.34 1.51 -0.25
CA ARG A 37 3.99 1.79 -0.76
C ARG A 37 3.04 0.61 -0.52
N ASP A 38 3.54 -0.59 -0.71
CA ASP A 38 2.84 -1.86 -0.50
C ASP A 38 2.48 -2.06 0.98
N THR A 39 3.44 -1.79 1.86
CA THR A 39 3.23 -1.80 3.32
C THR A 39 2.19 -0.75 3.74
N HIS A 40 2.25 0.45 3.16
CA HIS A 40 1.29 1.52 3.41
C HIS A 40 -0.13 1.15 2.96
N ALA A 41 -0.28 0.55 1.78
CA ALA A 41 -1.56 0.05 1.30
C ALA A 41 -2.13 -1.03 2.23
N SER A 42 -1.32 -2.04 2.56
CA SER A 42 -1.67 -3.13 3.48
C SER A 42 -2.10 -2.61 4.85
N PHE A 43 -1.40 -1.62 5.40
CA PHE A 43 -1.74 -0.99 6.68
C PHE A 43 -3.10 -0.29 6.65
N LEU A 44 -3.41 0.48 5.59
CA LEU A 44 -4.71 1.14 5.46
C LEU A 44 -5.84 0.13 5.35
N PHE A 45 -5.63 -0.96 4.61
CA PHE A 45 -6.61 -2.03 4.51
C PHE A 45 -6.83 -2.76 5.83
N ALA A 46 -5.77 -3.00 6.61
CA ALA A 46 -5.88 -3.58 7.94
C ALA A 46 -6.65 -2.68 8.93
N LYS A 47 -6.85 -1.40 8.61
CA LYS A 47 -7.66 -0.44 9.38
C LYS A 47 -9.08 -0.26 8.84
N ASP A 48 -9.54 -1.17 7.98
CA ASP A 48 -10.89 -1.15 7.38
C ASP A 48 -11.22 0.15 6.62
N ILE A 49 -10.19 0.83 6.12
CA ILE A 49 -10.38 2.00 5.27
C ILE A 49 -10.90 1.55 3.90
N ASP A 50 -11.90 2.29 3.41
CA ASP A 50 -12.55 2.06 2.11
C ASP A 50 -11.53 1.90 0.96
N ILE A 51 -11.66 0.82 0.21
CA ILE A 51 -10.82 0.49 -0.93
C ILE A 51 -10.81 1.56 -2.02
N ALA A 52 -11.92 2.25 -2.26
CA ALA A 52 -12.01 3.36 -3.19
C ALA A 52 -11.16 4.55 -2.71
N TYR A 53 -11.17 4.81 -1.40
CA TYR A 53 -10.32 5.84 -0.81
C TYR A 53 -8.84 5.45 -0.88
N VAL A 54 -8.49 4.21 -0.56
CA VAL A 54 -7.10 3.73 -0.65
C VAL A 54 -6.61 3.79 -2.11
N SER A 55 -7.44 3.38 -3.08
CA SER A 55 -7.13 3.46 -4.51
C SER A 55 -6.82 4.88 -4.96
N LYS A 56 -7.68 5.84 -4.60
CA LYS A 56 -7.48 7.27 -4.88
C LYS A 56 -6.21 7.81 -4.22
N ARG A 57 -5.92 7.40 -2.97
CA ARG A 57 -4.73 7.81 -2.21
C ARG A 57 -3.44 7.29 -2.84
N LEU A 58 -3.46 6.10 -3.43
CA LEU A 58 -2.31 5.52 -4.14
C LEU A 58 -2.17 6.08 -5.56
N GLY A 59 -3.15 6.83 -6.06
CA GLY A 59 -3.14 7.40 -7.41
C GLY A 59 -3.28 6.34 -8.50
N HIS A 60 -3.91 5.20 -8.21
CA HIS A 60 -4.21 4.21 -9.22
C HIS A 60 -5.36 4.71 -10.11
N ILE A 61 -5.10 4.83 -11.41
CA ILE A 61 -6.12 5.22 -12.41
C ILE A 61 -7.21 4.13 -12.50
N ASN A 62 -6.83 2.87 -12.27
CA ASN A 62 -7.75 1.74 -12.23
C ASN A 62 -7.88 1.18 -10.80
N ILE A 63 -9.11 1.19 -10.29
CA ILE A 63 -9.45 0.62 -8.99
C ILE A 63 -9.22 -0.90 -8.95
N GLN A 64 -9.32 -1.58 -10.09
CA GLN A 64 -9.08 -3.03 -10.21
C GLN A 64 -7.65 -3.42 -9.82
N THR A 65 -6.65 -2.56 -10.09
CA THR A 65 -5.27 -2.79 -9.64
C THR A 65 -5.18 -2.82 -8.11
N THR A 66 -6.00 -1.99 -7.46
CA THR A 66 -6.06 -1.92 -5.98
C THR A 66 -6.86 -3.09 -5.41
N GLN A 67 -7.95 -3.49 -6.07
CA GLN A 67 -8.76 -4.64 -5.69
C GLN A 67 -8.01 -5.96 -5.81
N ASN A 68 -7.33 -6.23 -6.93
CA ASN A 68 -6.58 -7.47 -7.11
C ASN A 68 -5.46 -7.58 -6.08
N TYR A 69 -4.74 -6.48 -5.85
CA TYR A 69 -3.70 -6.38 -4.83
C TYR A 69 -4.24 -6.61 -3.42
N TYR A 70 -5.41 -6.03 -3.08
CA TYR A 70 -6.09 -6.26 -1.81
C TYR A 70 -6.49 -7.74 -1.62
N LEU A 71 -7.07 -8.36 -2.66
CA LEU A 71 -7.48 -9.76 -2.63
C LEU A 71 -6.30 -10.72 -2.44
N GLU A 72 -5.14 -10.40 -3.01
CA GLU A 72 -3.92 -11.20 -2.83
C GLU A 72 -3.30 -11.04 -1.44
N LEU A 73 -3.31 -9.82 -0.87
CA LEU A 73 -2.67 -9.54 0.41
C LEU A 73 -3.49 -9.92 1.64
N MET A 74 -4.81 -9.93 1.53
CA MET A 74 -5.71 -10.17 2.66
C MET A 74 -6.64 -11.36 2.41
N LEU A 75 -6.06 -12.51 2.07
CA LEU A 75 -6.79 -13.78 1.92
C LEU A 75 -7.68 -14.09 3.13
N GLU A 76 -7.22 -13.75 4.34
CA GLU A 76 -8.00 -13.91 5.58
C GLU A 76 -9.27 -13.05 5.59
N LYS A 77 -9.18 -11.77 5.17
CA LYS A 77 -10.37 -10.92 5.05
C LYS A 77 -11.31 -11.42 3.97
N LYS A 78 -10.78 -11.92 2.86
CA LYS A 78 -11.60 -12.54 1.81
C LYS A 78 -12.40 -13.71 2.38
N HIS A 79 -11.74 -14.62 3.10
CA HIS A 79 -12.43 -15.76 3.73
C HIS A 79 -13.46 -15.32 4.77
N GLN A 80 -13.18 -14.25 5.53
CA GLN A 80 -14.14 -13.67 6.47
C GLN A 80 -15.38 -13.13 5.75
N GLN A 81 -15.20 -12.36 4.67
CA GLN A 81 -16.30 -11.82 3.88
C GLN A 81 -17.14 -12.92 3.21
N ASP A 82 -16.49 -13.98 2.72
CA ASP A 82 -17.17 -15.15 2.15
C ASP A 82 -18.03 -15.86 3.21
N ALA A 83 -17.50 -16.04 4.44
CA ALA A 83 -18.24 -16.62 5.55
C ALA A 83 -19.43 -15.74 5.99
N ASP A 84 -19.23 -14.43 6.07
CA ASP A 84 -20.28 -13.47 6.42
C ASP A 84 -21.41 -13.48 5.37
N ALA A 85 -21.08 -13.56 4.08
CA ALA A 85 -22.05 -13.67 3.00
C ALA A 85 -22.87 -14.97 3.08
N LEU A 86 -22.22 -16.11 3.36
CA LEU A 86 -22.91 -17.40 3.56
C LEU A 86 -23.84 -17.37 4.77
N ASN A 87 -23.43 -16.73 5.87
CA ASN A 87 -24.27 -16.56 7.05
C ASN A 87 -25.49 -15.67 6.74
N LEU A 88 -25.31 -14.58 6.01
CA LEU A 88 -26.42 -13.71 5.62
C LEU A 88 -27.43 -14.46 4.73
N LEU A 89 -26.96 -15.21 3.73
CA LEU A 89 -27.82 -15.98 2.83
C LEU A 89 -28.53 -17.14 3.52
N SER A 90 -27.92 -17.75 4.54
CA SER A 90 -28.57 -18.81 5.33
C SER A 90 -29.55 -18.28 6.38
N SER A 91 -29.53 -16.96 6.65
CA SER A 91 -30.48 -16.27 7.53
C SER A 91 -31.72 -15.71 6.81
N LEU A 92 -31.79 -15.86 5.49
CA LEU A 92 -32.97 -15.57 4.65
C LEU A 92 -33.93 -16.76 4.63
#